data_AF-A0A1R0ZHN8-F1
#
_entry.id   AF-A0A1R0ZHN8-F1
#
_cell.length_a   1.000
_cell.length_b   1.000
_cell.length_c   1.000
_cell.angle_alpha   90.00
_cell.angle_beta   90.00
_cell.angle_gamma   90.00
#
_symmetry.space_group_name_H-M   'P 1'
#
loop_
_entity.id
_entity.type
_entity.pdbx_description
1 polymer ?
#
loop_
_entity_poly.entity_id
_entity_poly.type
_entity_poly.pdbx_seq_one_letter_code
_entity_poly.pdbx_strand_id
1 'polypeptide(L)' 'MDVARAKQIYESEQTVKVNLDEDLVWIENVDEANGMATVMVGNNPVNTKTVSCDRLKEES' A
#
# COMPACT_ATOMS: atom_id res chain seq x y z
N MET A 1 5.36 6.93 1.50
CA MET A 1 4.53 7.78 0.61
C MET A 1 3.45 8.38 1.48
N ASP A 2 2.77 9.44 1.07
CA ASP A 2 1.70 10.00 1.91
C ASP A 2 0.39 9.20 1.81
N VAL A 3 -0.46 9.29 2.84
CA VAL A 3 -1.75 8.57 2.88
C VAL A 3 -2.67 8.95 1.72
N ALA A 4 -2.67 10.23 1.33
CA ALA A 4 -3.42 10.72 0.18
C ALA A 4 -2.95 10.05 -1.12
N ARG A 5 -1.64 9.83 -1.26
CA ARG A 5 -1.06 9.16 -2.43
C ARG A 5 -1.39 7.67 -2.43
N ALA A 6 -1.29 7.01 -1.28
CA ALA A 6 -1.70 5.62 -1.12
C ALA A 6 -3.18 5.42 -1.49
N LYS A 7 -4.06 6.32 -1.07
CA LYS A 7 -5.49 6.28 -1.44
C LYS A 7 -5.70 6.50 -2.92
N GLN A 8 -4.97 7.44 -3.52
CA GLN A 8 -5.06 7.68 -4.95
C GLN A 8 -4.64 6.46 -5.77
N ILE A 9 -3.68 5.67 -5.27
CA ILE A 9 -3.29 4.37 -5.87
C ILE A 9 -4.41 3.35 -5.69
N TYR A 10 -5.00 3.26 -4.51
CA TYR A 10 -6.11 2.37 -4.21
C TYR A 10 -7.36 2.65 -5.08
N GLU A 11 -7.70 3.93 -5.28
CA GLU A 11 -8.81 4.36 -6.14
C GLU A 11 -8.46 4.36 -7.63
N SER A 12 -7.18 4.26 -7.96
CA SER A 12 -6.69 4.23 -9.33
C SER A 12 -6.87 2.83 -9.90
N GLU A 13 -7.43 2.74 -11.11
CA GLU A 13 -7.51 1.49 -11.87
C GLU A 13 -6.13 1.00 -12.35
N GLN A 14 -5.10 1.83 -12.23
CA GLN A 14 -3.74 1.46 -12.58
C GLN A 14 -3.07 0.64 -11.48
N THR A 15 -2.45 -0.45 -11.92
CA THR A 15 -1.57 -1.30 -11.12
C THR A 15 -0.29 -0.55 -10.77
N VAL A 16 -0.28 0.17 -9.64
CA VAL A 16 0.93 0.84 -9.13
C VAL A 16 1.69 -0.13 -8.22
N LYS A 17 2.96 -0.37 -8.55
CA LYS A 17 3.84 -1.20 -7.73
C LYS A 17 4.28 -0.42 -6.51
N VAL A 18 3.96 -0.95 -5.34
CA VAL A 18 4.35 -0.41 -4.06
C VAL A 18 5.25 -1.41 -3.38
N ASN A 19 6.36 -0.93 -2.82
CA ASN A 19 7.29 -1.73 -2.05
C ASN A 19 7.18 -1.33 -0.58
N LEU A 20 7.09 -2.33 0.29
CA LEU A 20 7.23 -2.18 1.73
C LEU A 20 8.59 -2.75 2.11
N ASP A 21 9.51 -1.86 2.48
CA ASP A 21 10.91 -2.21 2.73
C ASP A 21 11.57 -2.83 1.48
N GLU A 22 11.53 -4.16 1.33
CA GLU A 22 12.05 -4.91 0.16
C GLU A 22 10.99 -5.82 -0.48
N ASP A 23 9.81 -5.92 0.11
CA ASP A 23 8.74 -6.77 -0.37
C ASP A 23 7.80 -5.99 -1.29
N LEU A 24 7.42 -6.61 -2.41
CA LEU A 24 6.42 -6.05 -3.31
C LEU A 24 5.02 -6.26 -2.72
N VAL A 25 4.26 -5.17 -2.62
CA VAL A 25 2.97 -5.14 -1.94
C VAL A 25 1.89 -4.43 -2.77
N TRP A 26 0.64 -4.83 -2.56
CA TRP A 26 -0.55 -4.23 -3.17
C TRP A 26 -1.39 -3.54 -2.12
N ILE A 27 -1.86 -2.33 -2.37
CA ILE A 27 -2.71 -1.60 -1.43
C ILE A 27 -4.15 -2.13 -1.55
N GLU A 28 -4.63 -2.80 -0.50
CA GLU A 28 -6.00 -3.34 -0.43
C GLU A 28 -6.95 -2.38 0.31
N ASN A 29 -6.42 -1.58 1.24
CA ASN A 29 -7.21 -0.59 1.97
C ASN A 29 -6.31 0.55 2.46
N VAL A 30 -6.88 1.76 2.58
CA VAL A 30 -6.19 2.93 3.13
C VAL A 30 -7.07 3.56 4.21
N ASP A 31 -6.53 3.62 5.42
CA ASP A 31 -7.08 4.32 6.57
C ASP A 31 -6.47 5.72 6.66
N GLU A 32 -7.14 6.69 6.03
CA GLU A 32 -6.77 8.10 6.09
C GLU A 32 -6.90 8.70 7.49
N ALA A 33 -7.78 8.17 8.34
CA ALA A 33 -8.00 8.70 9.68
C ALA A 33 -6.78 8.42 10.57
N ASN A 34 -6.13 7.28 10.37
CA ASN A 34 -4.95 6.86 11.14
C ASN A 34 -3.62 6.95 10.37
N GLY A 35 -3.63 7.26 9.08
CA GLY A 35 -2.41 7.29 8.26
C GLY A 35 -1.85 5.90 7.94
N MET A 36 -2.70 4.88 7.94
CA MET A 36 -2.31 3.48 7.79
C MET A 36 -2.85 2.92 6.46
N ALA A 37 -2.15 1.96 5.87
CA ALA A 37 -2.62 1.20 4.72
C ALA A 37 -2.51 -0.29 5.00
N THR A 38 -3.55 -1.02 4.63
CA THR A 38 -3.51 -2.49 4.57
C THR A 38 -2.99 -2.86 3.20
N VAL A 39 -1.83 -3.52 3.21
CA VAL A 39 -1.19 -3.99 1.99
C VAL A 39 -1.10 -5.51 1.98
N MET A 40 -1.29 -6.09 0.82
CA MET A 40 -1.12 -7.52 0.57
C MET A 40 0.29 -7.77 0.07
N VAL A 41 1.04 -8.60 0.78
CA VAL A 41 2.45 -8.88 0.47
C VAL A 41 2.54 -10.05 -0.51
N GLY A 42 3.09 -9.79 -1.69
CA GLY A 42 3.13 -10.75 -2.80
C GLY A 42 1.74 -11.07 -3.37
N ASN A 43 1.60 -12.26 -3.94
CA ASN A 43 0.36 -12.71 -4.58
C ASN A 43 -0.51 -13.60 -3.67
N ASN A 44 -0.36 -13.49 -2.35
CA ASN A 44 -1.03 -14.35 -1.38
C ASN A 44 -2.04 -13.56 -0.52
N PRO A 45 -3.37 -13.72 -0.73
CA PRO A 45 -4.39 -12.89 -0.10
C PRO A 45 -4.51 -13.07 1.41
N VAL A 46 -3.89 -14.11 1.95
CA VAL A 46 -3.83 -14.38 3.39
C VAL A 46 -2.73 -13.55 4.07
N ASN A 47 -1.76 -13.03 3.31
CA ASN A 47 -0.61 -12.29 3.82
C ASN A 47 -0.82 -10.78 3.68
N THR A 48 -1.85 -10.26 4.34
CA THR A 48 -2.08 -8.81 4.45
C THR A 48 -1.42 -8.26 5.71
N LYS A 49 -0.86 -7.06 5.60
CA LYS A 49 -0.22 -6.33 6.70
C LYS A 49 -0.74 -4.91 6.73
N THR A 50 -1.08 -4.44 7.91
CA THR A 50 -1.42 -3.03 8.13
C THR A 50 -0.15 -2.30 8.54
N VAL A 51 0.27 -1.35 7.72
CA VAL A 51 1.51 -0.58 7.90
C VAL A 51 1.22 0.91 7.70
N SER A 52 2.08 1.78 8.26
CA SER A 52 1.95 3.21 7.99
C SER A 52 2.27 3.50 6.52
N CYS A 53 1.48 4.39 5.90
CA CYS A 53 1.72 4.84 4.53
C CYS A 53 3.12 5.41 4.33
N ASP A 54 3.68 6.02 5.38
CA ASP A 54 5.02 6.60 5.36
C ASP A 54 6.09 5.55 5.04
N ARG A 55 5.87 4.30 5.44
CA ARG A 55 6.78 3.16 5.17
C ARG A 55 6.69 2.63 3.76
N LEU A 56 5.57 2.86 3.06
CA LEU A 56 5.37 2.41 1.70
C LEU A 56 6.14 3.29 0.73
N LYS A 57 6.77 2.69 -0.28
CA LYS A 57 7.50 3.43 -1.32
C LYS A 57 7.02 2.98 -2.69
N GLU A 58 6.76 3.92 -3.58
CA GLU A 58 6.47 3.58 -4.98
C GLU A 58 7.75 3.06 -5.63
N GLU A 59 7.68 1.93 -6.33
CA GLU A 59 8.80 1.44 -7.13
C GLU A 59 8.97 2.39 -8.32
N SER A 60 10.08 3.15 -8.31
CA SER A 60 10.41 4.18 -9.32
C SER A 60 11.05 3.58 -10.56
#